data_AF-A0A438CV61-F1
#
_entry.id   AF-A0A438CV61-F1
#
_cell.length_a   1.000
_cell.length_b   1.000
_cell.length_c   1.000
_cell.angle_alpha   90.00
_cell.angle_beta   90.00
_cell.angle_gamma   90.00
#
_symmetry.space_group_name_H-M   'P 1'
#
loop_
_entity.id
_entity.type
_entity.pdbx_description
1 polymer ?
#
loop_
_entity_poly.entity_id
_entity_poly.type
_entity_poly.pdbx_seq_one_letter_code
_entity_poly.pdbx_strand_id
1 'polypeptide(L)'
;MTLVEEIRNAQCAKGLTTILAIGTTTLDHCVYWFDYVDYYFRVTKSEHMTKLKKKFNCICEKSMIKKRYIHLTEKMLEDHPNIDACRALSLNIKNNAGAQVLVVCSEITVVVFRGPSKTALDSLVGQALFGDGFATVIIGLDLDLSIEQPLFQLVSTAQTFIPNSQGAIVRNLCEVGLTFHLWPNVPILISHNIGKCLTQAFDPLGISDWNSLFWIAHLDSPAILDVVEAKLNLEKKKLEATRHVLSEYGNMSSACVLFILNEMRNKSLKWKKATIGEGLDWGVLFGFGLGLTIETVVLHSIPTFTN
;
A
#
# COMPACT_ATOMS: atom_id res chain seq x y z
N MET A 1 29.13 27.72 -19.52
CA MET A 1 29.01 26.48 -18.73
C MET A 1 28.77 26.79 -17.25
N THR A 2 29.52 27.72 -16.65
CA THR A 2 29.36 28.20 -15.26
C THR A 2 27.94 28.70 -14.91
N LEU A 3 27.32 29.53 -15.75
CA LEU A 3 25.97 30.06 -15.47
C LEU A 3 24.88 28.98 -15.34
N VAL A 4 24.95 27.92 -16.16
CA VAL A 4 23.96 26.83 -16.13
C VAL A 4 24.13 26.00 -14.85
N GLU A 5 25.37 25.81 -14.41
CA GLU A 5 25.70 25.10 -13.18
C GLU A 5 25.30 25.89 -11.93
N GLU A 6 25.51 27.21 -11.94
CA GLU A 6 25.03 28.13 -10.90
C GLU A 6 23.51 28.16 -10.79
N ILE A 7 22.80 28.28 -11.93
CA ILE A 7 21.33 28.21 -11.96
C ILE A 7 20.84 26.86 -11.43
N ARG A 8 21.44 25.75 -11.88
CA ARG A 8 21.06 24.41 -11.43
C ARG A 8 21.30 24.22 -9.93
N ASN A 9 22.42 24.71 -9.41
CA ASN A 9 22.74 24.63 -7.98
C ASN A 9 21.84 25.50 -7.11
N ALA A 10 21.39 26.65 -7.63
CA ALA A 10 20.40 27.50 -6.96
C ALA A 10 18.98 26.90 -7.00
N GLN A 11 18.65 26.14 -8.06
CA GLN A 11 17.34 25.53 -8.26
C GLN A 11 17.17 24.20 -7.50
N CYS A 12 18.25 23.46 -7.23
CA CYS A 12 18.20 22.22 -6.47
C CYS A 12 17.97 22.47 -4.98
N ALA A 13 17.01 21.76 -4.40
CA ALA A 13 16.83 21.71 -2.95
C ALA A 13 18.00 21.00 -2.27
N LYS A 14 18.33 21.40 -1.04
CA LYS A 14 19.45 20.80 -0.26
C LYS A 14 18.99 19.89 0.87
N GLY A 15 17.78 20.11 1.38
CA GLY A 15 17.18 19.36 2.47
C GLY A 15 16.71 17.96 2.07
N LEU A 16 16.41 17.15 3.09
CA LEU A 16 15.80 15.83 2.91
C LEU A 16 14.34 15.98 2.51
N THR A 17 13.91 15.13 1.57
CA THR A 17 12.51 15.03 1.16
C THR A 17 11.69 14.55 2.35
N THR A 18 10.73 15.35 2.79
CA THR A 18 10.03 15.11 4.06
C THR A 18 8.52 15.13 3.88
N ILE A 19 7.82 14.17 4.48
CA ILE A 19 6.37 14.15 4.57
C ILE A 19 5.94 15.14 5.65
N LEU A 20 5.06 16.09 5.31
CA LEU A 20 4.56 17.14 6.19
C LEU A 20 3.14 16.88 6.67
N ALA A 21 2.32 16.32 5.80
CA ALA A 21 0.94 16.00 6.11
C ALA A 21 0.53 14.71 5.43
N ILE A 22 -0.35 13.97 6.10
CA ILE A 22 -1.00 12.78 5.56
C ILE A 22 -2.50 12.95 5.80
N GLY A 23 -3.29 12.86 4.74
CA GLY A 23 -4.74 12.80 4.77
C GLY A 23 -5.22 11.46 4.25
N THR A 24 -6.24 10.89 4.87
CA THR A 24 -6.88 9.65 4.41
C THR A 24 -8.38 9.81 4.47
N THR A 25 -9.08 9.32 3.45
CA THR A 25 -10.54 9.27 3.44
C THR A 25 -11.02 8.01 2.74
N THR A 26 -12.21 7.57 3.10
CA THR A 26 -12.91 6.42 2.53
C THR A 26 -14.30 6.87 2.07
N LEU A 27 -14.99 5.99 1.36
CA LEU A 27 -16.40 6.21 1.03
C LEU A 27 -17.30 5.86 2.22
N ASP A 28 -18.54 6.31 2.20
CA ASP A 28 -19.50 6.04 3.29
C ASP A 28 -20.03 4.60 3.25
N HIS A 29 -20.12 4.02 2.05
CA HIS A 29 -20.63 2.66 1.86
C HIS A 29 -19.59 1.62 2.33
N CYS A 30 -19.87 1.03 3.49
CA CYS A 30 -19.04 0.02 4.14
C CYS A 30 -19.70 -1.35 4.02
N VAL A 31 -18.92 -2.35 3.59
CA VAL A 31 -19.36 -3.75 3.53
C VAL A 31 -18.49 -4.59 4.46
N TYR A 32 -19.14 -5.29 5.39
CA TYR A 32 -18.46 -6.17 6.32
C TYR A 32 -18.22 -7.55 5.72
N TRP A 33 -17.15 -8.20 6.17
CA TRP A 33 -16.75 -9.52 5.70
C TRP A 33 -17.86 -10.56 5.83
N PHE A 34 -18.57 -10.58 6.96
CA PHE A 34 -19.60 -11.59 7.24
C PHE A 34 -20.79 -11.50 6.28
N ASP A 35 -21.09 -10.30 5.78
CA ASP A 35 -22.15 -10.07 4.80
C ASP A 35 -21.66 -10.14 3.36
N TYR A 36 -20.35 -9.96 3.12
CA TYR A 36 -19.83 -9.73 1.78
C TYR A 36 -20.05 -10.92 0.84
N VAL A 37 -19.89 -12.15 1.33
CA VAL A 37 -20.05 -13.36 0.50
C VAL A 37 -21.49 -13.47 0.00
N ASP A 38 -22.47 -13.22 0.86
CA ASP A 38 -23.88 -13.26 0.49
C ASP A 38 -24.24 -12.08 -0.41
N TYR A 39 -23.79 -10.87 -0.06
CA TYR A 39 -23.92 -9.67 -0.89
C TYR A 39 -23.40 -9.91 -2.30
N TYR A 40 -22.13 -10.32 -2.45
CA TYR A 40 -21.46 -10.48 -3.74
C TYR A 40 -22.15 -11.52 -4.61
N PHE A 41 -22.52 -12.68 -4.08
CA PHE A 41 -23.21 -13.71 -4.87
C PHE A 41 -24.65 -13.32 -5.22
N ARG A 42 -25.32 -12.51 -4.40
CA ARG A 42 -26.64 -11.96 -4.71
C ARG A 42 -26.58 -10.92 -5.82
N VAL A 43 -25.77 -9.88 -5.66
CA VAL A 43 -25.69 -8.76 -6.63
C VAL A 43 -25.12 -9.19 -7.99
N THR A 44 -24.29 -10.24 -8.01
CA THR A 44 -23.79 -10.85 -9.26
C THR A 44 -24.70 -11.97 -9.79
N LYS A 45 -25.91 -12.15 -9.23
CA LYS A 45 -26.92 -13.14 -9.64
C LYS A 45 -26.36 -14.57 -9.72
N SER A 46 -25.43 -14.90 -8.82
CA SER A 46 -24.61 -16.11 -8.86
C SER A 46 -24.88 -17.09 -7.73
N GLU A 47 -25.94 -16.90 -6.94
CA GLU A 47 -26.28 -17.73 -5.76
C GLU A 47 -26.39 -19.24 -6.07
N HIS A 48 -26.78 -19.58 -7.30
CA HIS A 48 -26.82 -20.96 -7.80
C HIS A 48 -25.43 -21.66 -7.80
N MET A 49 -24.32 -20.92 -7.76
CA MET A 49 -22.95 -21.43 -7.75
C MET A 49 -22.47 -21.83 -6.34
N THR A 50 -23.22 -22.68 -5.64
CA THR A 50 -23.01 -23.04 -4.23
C THR A 50 -21.58 -23.51 -3.87
N LYS A 51 -20.96 -24.33 -4.72
CA LYS A 51 -19.57 -24.79 -4.51
C LYS A 51 -18.56 -23.64 -4.57
N LEU A 52 -18.78 -22.68 -5.47
CA LEU A 52 -17.91 -21.52 -5.63
C LEU A 52 -18.12 -20.52 -4.49
N LYS A 53 -19.37 -20.35 -4.03
CA LYS A 53 -19.71 -19.57 -2.83
C LYS A 53 -18.99 -20.08 -1.58
N LYS A 54 -18.98 -21.40 -1.35
CA LYS A 54 -18.23 -22.01 -0.24
C LYS A 54 -16.72 -21.76 -0.34
N LYS A 55 -16.14 -21.85 -1.55
CA LYS A 55 -14.73 -21.51 -1.78
C LYS A 55 -14.46 -20.03 -1.49
N PHE A 56 -15.34 -19.14 -1.94
CA PHE A 56 -15.19 -17.71 -1.70
C PHE A 56 -15.25 -17.38 -0.23
N ASN A 57 -16.16 -18.01 0.52
CA ASN A 57 -16.22 -17.86 1.96
C ASN A 57 -14.88 -18.20 2.63
N CYS A 58 -14.27 -19.34 2.28
CA CYS A 58 -12.95 -19.72 2.81
C CYS A 58 -11.84 -18.72 2.43
N ILE A 59 -11.89 -18.15 1.21
CA ILE A 59 -10.94 -17.10 0.79
C ILE A 59 -11.12 -15.85 1.66
N CYS A 60 -12.36 -15.40 1.83
CA CYS A 60 -12.68 -14.24 2.65
C CYS A 60 -12.27 -14.46 4.12
N GLU A 61 -12.53 -15.62 4.72
CA GLU A 61 -12.09 -15.96 6.09
C GLU A 61 -10.57 -15.85 6.25
N LYS A 62 -9.82 -16.34 5.25
CA LYS A 62 -8.36 -16.30 5.25
C LYS A 62 -7.77 -14.93 4.90
N SER A 63 -8.59 -14.00 4.40
CA SER A 63 -8.15 -12.65 4.03
C SER A 63 -7.83 -11.76 5.23
N MET A 64 -8.32 -12.11 6.42
CA MET A 64 -8.19 -11.31 7.66
C MET A 64 -8.77 -9.90 7.55
N ILE A 65 -9.56 -9.62 6.51
CA ILE A 65 -10.28 -8.35 6.31
C ILE A 65 -11.60 -8.43 7.08
N LYS A 66 -11.88 -7.44 7.92
CA LYS A 66 -13.14 -7.33 8.66
C LYS A 66 -14.19 -6.52 7.90
N LYS A 67 -13.75 -5.44 7.25
CA LYS A 67 -14.60 -4.53 6.50
C LYS A 67 -13.81 -3.86 5.38
N ARG A 68 -14.55 -3.31 4.43
CA ARG A 68 -14.00 -2.50 3.34
C ARG A 68 -15.02 -1.46 2.90
N TYR A 69 -14.52 -0.43 2.25
CA TYR A 69 -15.32 0.64 1.69
C TYR A 69 -15.35 0.47 0.18
N ILE A 70 -16.53 0.54 -0.44
CA ILE A 70 -16.69 0.27 -1.87
C ILE A 70 -17.69 1.25 -2.47
N HIS A 71 -17.32 1.88 -3.59
CA HIS A 71 -18.16 2.81 -4.34
C HIS A 71 -19.39 2.13 -4.94
N LEU A 72 -19.23 0.91 -5.45
CA LEU A 72 -20.37 0.14 -5.94
C LEU A 72 -21.38 -0.08 -4.81
N THR A 73 -22.60 0.33 -5.13
CA THR A 73 -23.80 0.01 -4.38
C THR A 73 -24.63 -0.99 -5.17
N GLU A 74 -25.57 -1.68 -4.50
CA GLU A 74 -26.51 -2.59 -5.16
C GLU A 74 -27.30 -1.86 -6.27
N LYS A 75 -27.73 -0.63 -6.00
CA LYS A 75 -28.40 0.23 -7.00
C LYS A 75 -27.54 0.50 -8.25
N MET A 76 -26.25 0.82 -8.08
CA MET A 76 -25.35 1.04 -9.22
C MET A 76 -25.14 -0.21 -10.07
N LEU A 77 -25.12 -1.39 -9.43
CA LEU A 77 -25.00 -2.68 -10.12
C LEU A 77 -26.29 -3.06 -10.86
N GLU A 78 -27.44 -2.66 -10.35
CA GLU A 78 -28.74 -2.81 -11.03
C GLU A 78 -28.84 -1.88 -12.25
N ASP A 79 -28.41 -0.62 -12.10
CA ASP A 79 -28.48 0.42 -13.14
C ASP A 79 -27.42 0.23 -14.24
N HIS A 80 -26.26 -0.35 -13.92
CA HIS A 80 -25.11 -0.47 -14.83
C HIS A 80 -24.45 -1.87 -14.76
N PRO A 81 -24.89 -2.85 -15.56
CA PRO A 81 -24.32 -4.20 -15.54
C PRO A 81 -22.89 -4.30 -16.10
N ASN A 82 -22.39 -3.28 -16.81
CA ASN A 82 -21.04 -3.22 -17.39
C ASN A 82 -20.38 -1.88 -17.00
N ILE A 83 -19.26 -1.89 -16.25
CA ILE A 83 -18.58 -0.66 -15.77
C ILE A 83 -17.05 -0.75 -15.97
N ASP A 84 -16.42 0.31 -16.52
CA ASP A 84 -14.97 0.44 -16.80
C ASP A 84 -14.40 1.84 -16.46
N ALA A 85 -13.10 1.97 -16.06
CA ALA A 85 -12.26 3.19 -16.16
C ALA A 85 -10.75 3.04 -15.71
N CYS A 86 -9.89 4.05 -16.00
CA CYS A 86 -8.40 4.08 -16.08
C CYS A 86 -7.62 4.82 -14.95
N ARG A 87 -6.26 4.69 -14.89
CA ARG A 87 -5.34 5.44 -13.97
C ARG A 87 -3.89 5.66 -14.48
N ALA A 88 -3.21 6.74 -14.03
CA ALA A 88 -1.83 6.84 -13.48
C ALA A 88 -1.23 8.29 -13.50
N LEU A 89 -0.33 8.64 -12.56
CA LEU A 89 0.61 9.80 -12.59
C LEU A 89 1.91 9.52 -11.77
N SER A 90 3.02 10.20 -12.08
CA SER A 90 4.36 10.10 -11.43
C SER A 90 5.01 11.50 -11.26
N LEU A 91 5.88 11.74 -10.25
CA LEU A 91 6.45 13.07 -9.92
C LEU A 91 7.94 13.04 -9.52
N ASN A 92 8.70 14.11 -9.83
CA ASN A 92 10.11 14.32 -9.48
C ASN A 92 10.32 15.69 -8.78
N ILE A 93 10.74 15.70 -7.51
CA ILE A 93 10.64 16.87 -6.61
C ILE A 93 11.99 17.53 -6.29
N LYS A 94 13.10 16.77 -6.26
CA LYS A 94 14.42 17.25 -5.77
C LYS A 94 15.04 18.38 -6.63
N ASN A 95 14.54 18.59 -7.84
CA ASN A 95 15.06 19.60 -8.77
C ASN A 95 14.48 21.00 -8.54
N ASN A 96 13.64 21.23 -7.52
CA ASN A 96 13.01 22.53 -7.29
C ASN A 96 13.03 22.92 -5.80
N ALA A 97 13.86 23.89 -5.44
CA ALA A 97 13.93 24.48 -4.10
C ALA A 97 12.59 25.15 -3.72
N GLY A 98 12.14 24.93 -2.48
CA GLY A 98 10.85 25.43 -1.99
C GLY A 98 9.60 24.73 -2.58
N ALA A 99 9.77 23.66 -3.35
CA ALA A 99 8.64 22.92 -3.89
C ALA A 99 7.91 22.12 -2.79
N GLN A 100 6.61 22.39 -2.65
CA GLN A 100 5.69 21.52 -1.96
C GLN A 100 4.90 20.71 -2.97
N VAL A 101 4.74 19.42 -2.70
CA VAL A 101 4.10 18.49 -3.62
C VAL A 101 2.98 17.76 -2.93
N LEU A 102 1.79 17.91 -3.50
CA LEU A 102 0.63 17.10 -3.14
C LEU A 102 0.66 15.81 -3.96
N VAL A 103 0.87 14.70 -3.26
CA VAL A 103 0.72 13.34 -3.81
C VAL A 103 -0.68 12.85 -3.47
N VAL A 104 -1.39 12.32 -4.46
CA VAL A 104 -2.74 11.75 -4.28
C VAL A 104 -2.76 10.31 -4.81
N CYS A 105 -3.08 9.37 -3.94
CA CYS A 105 -3.42 8.00 -4.29
C CYS A 105 -4.94 7.84 -4.14
N SER A 106 -5.62 7.57 -5.25
CA SER A 106 -7.06 7.36 -5.31
C SER A 106 -7.33 6.03 -6.00
N GLU A 107 -7.97 5.11 -5.29
CA GLU A 107 -8.21 3.75 -5.76
C GLU A 107 -9.69 3.42 -5.60
N ILE A 108 -10.33 3.07 -6.72
CA ILE A 108 -11.74 2.72 -6.80
C ILE A 108 -11.83 1.35 -7.48
N THR A 109 -12.44 0.39 -6.79
CA THR A 109 -12.50 -1.03 -7.21
C THR A 109 -13.52 -1.32 -8.28
N VAL A 110 -14.31 -0.32 -8.69
CA VAL A 110 -15.29 -0.45 -9.77
C VAL A 110 -14.70 -1.10 -11.02
N VAL A 111 -13.48 -0.71 -11.36
CA VAL A 111 -12.78 -1.14 -12.57
C VAL A 111 -12.35 -2.61 -12.51
N VAL A 112 -12.27 -3.21 -11.32
CA VAL A 112 -11.91 -4.61 -11.12
C VAL A 112 -13.10 -5.48 -10.70
N PHE A 113 -14.25 -4.89 -10.34
CA PHE A 113 -15.41 -5.63 -9.86
C PHE A 113 -16.00 -6.48 -10.99
N ARG A 114 -16.23 -7.76 -10.74
CA ARG A 114 -16.86 -8.67 -11.70
C ARG A 114 -17.48 -9.87 -11.02
N GLY A 115 -18.37 -10.55 -11.72
CA GLY A 115 -19.01 -11.78 -11.25
C GLY A 115 -18.03 -12.95 -11.05
N PRO A 116 -18.41 -13.94 -10.24
CA PRO A 116 -17.56 -15.09 -9.96
C PRO A 116 -17.45 -16.04 -11.16
N SER A 117 -16.28 -16.62 -11.37
CA SER A 117 -16.03 -17.66 -12.38
C SER A 117 -15.37 -18.89 -11.75
N LYS A 118 -15.75 -20.08 -12.24
CA LYS A 118 -15.17 -21.36 -11.79
C LYS A 118 -13.73 -21.55 -12.28
N THR A 119 -13.34 -20.87 -13.35
CA THR A 119 -12.02 -21.02 -13.99
C THR A 119 -11.03 -19.92 -13.59
N ALA A 120 -11.51 -18.79 -13.07
CA ALA A 120 -10.69 -17.64 -12.67
C ALA A 120 -10.71 -17.43 -11.14
N LEU A 121 -10.03 -18.32 -10.40
CA LEU A 121 -9.96 -18.24 -8.93
C LEU A 121 -9.06 -17.10 -8.44
N ASP A 122 -8.07 -16.70 -9.22
CA ASP A 122 -7.24 -15.50 -9.02
C ASP A 122 -8.08 -14.22 -9.02
N SER A 123 -9.01 -14.08 -9.96
CA SER A 123 -9.97 -12.98 -9.96
C SER A 123 -10.83 -12.99 -8.71
N LEU A 124 -11.25 -14.17 -8.25
CA LEU A 124 -12.04 -14.32 -7.04
C LEU A 124 -11.25 -13.91 -5.79
N VAL A 125 -9.95 -14.21 -5.73
CA VAL A 125 -9.04 -13.69 -4.70
C VAL A 125 -9.02 -12.15 -4.72
N GLY A 126 -8.92 -11.53 -5.89
CA GLY A 126 -9.03 -10.06 -6.03
C GLY A 126 -10.34 -9.50 -5.46
N GLN A 127 -11.49 -10.14 -5.74
CA GLN A 127 -12.79 -9.72 -5.20
C GLN A 127 -12.90 -9.83 -3.68
N ALA A 128 -12.11 -10.71 -3.04
CA ALA A 128 -12.06 -10.80 -1.58
C ALA A 128 -11.19 -9.71 -0.95
N LEU A 129 -10.18 -9.22 -1.66
CA LEU A 129 -9.10 -8.42 -1.10
C LEU A 129 -9.28 -6.93 -1.33
N PHE A 130 -9.66 -6.51 -2.54
CA PHE A 130 -9.61 -5.09 -2.90
C PHE A 130 -10.72 -4.27 -2.21
N GLY A 131 -10.35 -3.06 -1.81
CA GLY A 131 -11.25 -2.03 -1.27
C GLY A 131 -10.89 -0.64 -1.80
N ASP A 132 -11.80 0.30 -1.62
CA ASP A 132 -11.64 1.68 -2.08
C ASP A 132 -11.00 2.54 -0.99
N GLY A 133 -10.13 3.45 -1.41
CA GLY A 133 -9.43 4.32 -0.48
C GLY A 133 -8.72 5.47 -1.16
N PHE A 134 -8.63 6.59 -0.43
CA PHE A 134 -8.01 7.80 -0.90
C PHE A 134 -7.01 8.26 0.16
N ALA A 135 -5.78 8.48 -0.26
CA ALA A 135 -4.74 9.02 0.60
C ALA A 135 -4.02 10.17 -0.09
N THR A 136 -3.72 11.20 0.68
CA THR A 136 -2.97 12.36 0.23
C THR A 136 -1.77 12.58 1.13
N VAL A 137 -0.67 13.03 0.54
CA VAL A 137 0.54 13.39 1.28
C VAL A 137 1.07 14.71 0.74
N ILE A 138 1.45 15.61 1.66
CA ILE A 138 2.23 16.79 1.31
C ILE A 138 3.70 16.46 1.57
N ILE A 139 4.51 16.59 0.53
CA ILE A 139 5.96 16.40 0.58
C ILE A 139 6.61 17.77 0.41
N GLY A 140 7.55 18.10 1.29
CA GLY A 140 8.35 19.32 1.23
C GLY A 140 9.85 19.04 1.30
N LEU A 141 10.61 20.08 0.97
CA LEU A 141 12.06 20.18 1.09
C LEU A 141 12.37 21.54 1.73
N ASP A 142 13.54 21.66 2.38
CA ASP A 142 14.01 22.93 2.97
C ASP A 142 12.97 23.60 3.89
N LEU A 143 12.49 22.82 4.87
CA LEU A 143 11.32 23.16 5.67
C LEU A 143 11.51 24.38 6.57
N ASP A 144 10.45 25.18 6.70
CA ASP A 144 10.35 26.19 7.75
C ASP A 144 9.78 25.55 9.02
N LEU A 145 10.68 25.12 9.92
CA LEU A 145 10.32 24.43 11.16
C LEU A 145 9.52 25.31 12.15
N SER A 146 9.35 26.61 11.90
CA SER A 146 8.47 27.47 12.70
C SER A 146 6.98 27.26 12.38
N ILE A 147 6.66 26.74 11.20
CA ILE A 147 5.29 26.53 10.70
C ILE A 147 5.04 25.07 10.32
N GLU A 148 6.03 24.43 9.70
CA GLU A 148 5.93 23.08 9.16
C GLU A 148 6.38 22.03 10.18
N GLN A 149 5.55 21.01 10.39
CA GLN A 149 5.86 19.89 11.29
C GLN A 149 6.23 18.65 10.47
N PRO A 150 7.50 18.25 10.45
CA PRO A 150 7.92 17.07 9.71
C PRO A 150 7.36 15.80 10.35
N LEU A 151 6.95 14.85 9.52
CA LEU A 151 6.49 13.53 9.95
C LEU A 151 7.57 12.49 9.70
N PHE A 152 7.84 12.18 8.43
CA PHE A 152 8.84 11.18 8.04
C PHE A 152 9.77 11.75 6.98
N GLN A 153 11.07 11.48 7.11
CA GLN A 153 12.04 11.84 6.08
C GLN A 153 12.28 10.65 5.16
N LEU A 154 12.25 10.87 3.85
CA LEU A 154 12.60 9.90 2.82
C LEU A 154 14.10 9.98 2.57
N VAL A 155 14.83 8.99 3.08
CA VAL A 155 16.29 8.97 3.04
C VAL A 155 16.80 8.38 1.73
N SER A 156 16.24 7.25 1.31
CA SER A 156 16.58 6.60 0.04
C SER A 156 15.40 5.83 -0.52
N THR A 157 15.41 5.64 -1.84
CA THR A 157 14.40 4.87 -2.57
C THR A 157 15.11 3.94 -3.54
N ALA A 158 14.68 2.69 -3.60
CA ALA A 158 15.13 1.70 -4.57
C ALA A 158 13.93 1.01 -5.19
N GLN A 159 14.07 0.60 -6.45
CA GLN A 159 13.11 -0.23 -7.15
C GLN A 159 13.86 -1.40 -7.77
N THR A 160 13.26 -2.59 -7.71
CA THR A 160 13.82 -3.78 -8.34
C THR A 160 12.71 -4.66 -8.90
N PHE A 161 13.01 -5.34 -10.00
CA PHE A 161 12.15 -6.37 -10.56
C PHE A 161 12.70 -7.73 -10.14
N ILE A 162 11.82 -8.61 -9.65
CA ILE A 162 12.23 -9.98 -9.37
C ILE A 162 12.50 -10.69 -10.71
N PRO A 163 13.67 -11.32 -10.91
CA PRO A 163 13.93 -12.08 -12.13
C PRO A 163 12.93 -13.22 -12.30
N ASN A 164 12.54 -13.51 -13.54
CA ASN A 164 11.63 -14.60 -13.90
C ASN A 164 10.25 -14.53 -13.22
N SER A 165 9.80 -13.35 -12.82
CA SER A 165 8.46 -13.13 -12.28
C SER A 165 7.49 -12.52 -13.29
N GLN A 166 7.85 -12.44 -14.57
CA GLN A 166 6.97 -11.90 -15.61
C GLN A 166 5.65 -12.70 -15.64
N GLY A 167 4.54 -12.05 -15.33
CA GLY A 167 3.24 -12.71 -15.23
C GLY A 167 2.76 -13.00 -13.80
N ALA A 168 3.62 -12.78 -12.77
CA ALA A 168 3.29 -13.13 -11.39
C ALA A 168 2.14 -12.29 -10.83
N ILE A 169 2.15 -10.99 -11.13
CA ILE A 169 1.00 -10.10 -10.91
C ILE A 169 0.79 -9.29 -12.19
N VAL A 170 -0.37 -9.49 -12.81
CA VAL A 170 -0.73 -8.81 -14.06
C VAL A 170 -2.12 -8.21 -13.94
N ARG A 171 -2.27 -7.01 -14.49
CA ARG A 171 -3.56 -6.39 -14.74
C ARG A 171 -3.68 -6.04 -16.21
N ASN A 172 -4.73 -6.51 -16.87
CA ASN A 172 -5.00 -6.19 -18.28
C ASN A 172 -6.28 -5.37 -18.35
N LEU A 173 -6.19 -4.19 -18.97
CA LEU A 173 -7.38 -3.40 -19.27
C LEU A 173 -7.99 -3.92 -20.58
N CYS A 174 -9.21 -4.43 -20.50
CA CYS A 174 -9.98 -4.96 -21.62
C CYS A 174 -11.37 -4.31 -21.64
N GLU A 175 -12.18 -4.64 -22.65
CA GLU A 175 -13.61 -4.22 -22.75
C GLU A 175 -14.49 -4.73 -21.60
N VAL A 176 -13.96 -5.64 -20.77
CA VAL A 176 -14.61 -6.22 -19.58
C VAL A 176 -14.01 -5.66 -18.28
N GLY A 177 -13.33 -4.52 -18.39
CA GLY A 177 -12.61 -3.86 -17.30
C GLY A 177 -11.22 -4.39 -17.06
N LEU A 178 -10.71 -4.14 -15.86
CA LEU A 178 -9.33 -4.42 -15.47
C LEU A 178 -9.20 -5.83 -14.89
N THR A 179 -8.89 -6.82 -15.73
CA THR A 179 -8.69 -8.19 -15.27
C THR A 179 -7.46 -8.29 -14.39
N PHE A 180 -7.48 -9.22 -13.42
CA PHE A 180 -6.41 -9.41 -12.46
C PHE A 180 -5.98 -10.88 -12.46
N HIS A 181 -4.67 -11.10 -12.61
CA HIS A 181 -4.05 -12.41 -12.58
C HIS A 181 -2.95 -12.45 -11.53
N LEU A 182 -2.93 -13.53 -10.75
CA LEU A 182 -2.03 -13.71 -9.63
C LEU A 182 -1.49 -15.14 -9.59
N TRP A 183 -0.17 -15.30 -9.59
CA TRP A 183 0.44 -16.60 -9.35
C TRP A 183 0.38 -16.98 -7.86
N PRO A 184 0.10 -18.26 -7.54
CA PRO A 184 0.09 -18.72 -6.14
C PRO A 184 1.44 -18.58 -5.42
N ASN A 185 2.56 -18.51 -6.15
CA ASN A 185 3.92 -18.47 -5.60
C ASN A 185 4.43 -17.04 -5.32
N VAL A 186 3.64 -15.99 -5.54
CA VAL A 186 4.05 -14.59 -5.25
C VAL A 186 4.60 -14.40 -3.84
N PRO A 187 3.98 -14.93 -2.76
CA PRO A 187 4.55 -14.80 -1.41
C PRO A 187 5.96 -15.37 -1.28
N ILE A 188 6.25 -16.48 -1.96
CA ILE A 188 7.56 -17.14 -1.97
C ILE A 188 8.57 -16.32 -2.78
N LEU A 189 8.15 -15.76 -3.91
CA LEU A 189 9.01 -14.89 -4.72
C LEU A 189 9.44 -13.64 -3.93
N ILE A 190 8.51 -13.00 -3.22
CA ILE A 190 8.82 -11.84 -2.37
C ILE A 190 9.81 -12.23 -1.27
N SER A 191 9.56 -13.34 -0.56
CA SER A 191 10.39 -13.73 0.59
C SER A 191 11.82 -14.10 0.22
N HIS A 192 12.05 -14.65 -0.97
CA HIS A 192 13.40 -14.92 -1.45
C HIS A 192 14.20 -13.65 -1.76
N ASN A 193 13.54 -12.54 -2.07
CA ASN A 193 14.20 -11.32 -2.54
C ASN A 193 14.21 -10.18 -1.50
N ILE A 194 13.31 -10.20 -0.52
CA ILE A 194 13.16 -9.10 0.45
C ILE A 194 14.42 -8.87 1.29
N GLY A 195 15.12 -9.94 1.69
CA GLY A 195 16.37 -9.82 2.46
C GLY A 195 17.45 -9.05 1.70
N LYS A 196 17.60 -9.33 0.39
CA LYS A 196 18.54 -8.60 -0.48
C LYS A 196 18.17 -7.12 -0.59
N CYS A 197 16.88 -6.80 -0.68
CA CYS A 197 16.41 -5.41 -0.74
C CYS A 197 16.74 -4.65 0.55
N LEU A 198 16.56 -5.29 1.70
CA LEU A 198 16.92 -4.72 3.00
C LEU A 198 18.42 -4.46 3.12
N THR A 199 19.24 -5.48 2.85
CA THR A 199 20.70 -5.37 2.85
C THR A 199 21.15 -4.22 1.95
N GLN A 200 20.68 -4.16 0.71
CA GLN A 200 21.03 -3.07 -0.22
C GLN A 200 20.60 -1.68 0.30
N ALA A 201 19.46 -1.58 0.99
CA ALA A 201 18.93 -0.31 1.49
C ALA A 201 19.63 0.16 2.79
N PHE A 202 20.03 -0.78 3.66
CA PHE A 202 20.47 -0.50 5.04
C PHE A 202 21.96 -0.76 5.30
N ASP A 203 22.68 -1.47 4.42
CA ASP A 203 24.15 -1.61 4.51
C ASP A 203 24.86 -0.25 4.57
N PRO A 204 24.49 0.78 3.77
CA PRO A 204 25.12 2.10 3.87
C PRO A 204 24.89 2.80 5.22
N LEU A 205 23.87 2.37 5.98
CA LEU A 205 23.52 2.90 7.29
C LEU A 205 24.05 2.02 8.44
N GLY A 206 24.68 0.89 8.14
CA GLY A 206 25.19 -0.05 9.13
C GLY A 206 24.09 -0.76 9.94
N ILE A 207 22.87 -0.84 9.43
CA ILE A 207 21.74 -1.48 10.12
C ILE A 207 21.52 -2.88 9.57
N SER A 208 21.62 -3.88 10.44
CA SER A 208 21.39 -5.30 10.10
C SER A 208 20.31 -5.98 10.94
N ASP A 209 19.82 -5.32 12.00
CA ASP A 209 18.70 -5.83 12.81
C ASP A 209 17.37 -5.30 12.27
N TRP A 210 16.65 -6.17 11.57
CA TRP A 210 15.35 -5.85 10.98
C TRP A 210 14.25 -5.57 12.01
N ASN A 211 14.41 -6.01 13.27
CA ASN A 211 13.46 -5.71 14.35
C ASN A 211 13.64 -4.30 14.93
N SER A 212 14.81 -3.68 14.73
CA SER A 212 15.08 -2.29 15.09
C SER A 212 14.39 -1.26 14.18
N LEU A 213 13.88 -1.70 13.02
CA LEU A 213 13.20 -0.84 12.04
C LEU A 213 11.69 -0.78 12.29
N PHE A 214 11.01 0.36 12.15
CA PHE A 214 9.54 0.34 11.99
C PHE A 214 9.17 -0.11 10.57
N TRP A 215 8.01 -0.78 10.40
CA TRP A 215 7.66 -1.47 9.15
C TRP A 215 6.35 -0.99 8.55
N ILE A 216 6.41 -0.63 7.27
CA ILE A 216 5.26 -0.45 6.39
C ILE A 216 5.42 -1.41 5.21
N ALA A 217 4.44 -2.28 4.98
CA ALA A 217 4.44 -3.14 3.81
C ALA A 217 3.11 -3.00 3.05
N HIS A 218 3.17 -2.71 1.75
CA HIS A 218 2.03 -2.76 0.84
C HIS A 218 1.53 -4.20 0.73
N LEU A 219 0.21 -4.42 0.77
CA LEU A 219 -0.32 -5.77 0.84
C LEU A 219 -1.39 -6.08 -0.16
N ASP A 220 -1.14 -7.15 -0.91
CA ASP A 220 -2.20 -7.88 -1.57
C ASP A 220 -2.85 -8.93 -0.66
N SER A 221 -2.14 -9.57 0.28
CA SER A 221 -2.75 -10.62 1.13
C SER A 221 -2.01 -10.89 2.45
N PRO A 222 -2.69 -11.47 3.47
CA PRO A 222 -2.05 -11.92 4.72
C PRO A 222 -0.93 -12.93 4.51
N ALA A 223 -1.04 -13.77 3.48
CA ALA A 223 -0.03 -14.78 3.17
C ALA A 223 1.34 -14.16 2.89
N ILE A 224 1.39 -12.97 2.26
CA ILE A 224 2.66 -12.27 2.01
C ILE A 224 3.27 -11.80 3.34
N LEU A 225 2.46 -11.25 4.25
CA LEU A 225 2.92 -10.83 5.57
C LEU A 225 3.52 -11.98 6.35
N ASP A 226 2.81 -13.11 6.41
CA ASP A 226 3.21 -14.24 7.24
C ASP A 226 4.53 -14.83 6.74
N VAL A 227 4.71 -14.90 5.41
CA VAL A 227 5.96 -15.39 4.82
C VAL A 227 7.10 -14.38 5.04
N VAL A 228 6.85 -13.07 4.91
CA VAL A 228 7.87 -12.03 5.18
C VAL A 228 8.29 -12.04 6.65
N GLU A 229 7.32 -12.07 7.56
CA GLU A 229 7.53 -12.11 9.01
C GLU A 229 8.35 -13.35 9.40
N ALA A 230 7.97 -14.52 8.89
CA ALA A 230 8.70 -15.77 9.14
C ALA A 230 10.11 -15.76 8.53
N LYS A 231 10.26 -15.26 7.29
CA LYS A 231 11.54 -15.26 6.57
C LYS A 231 12.59 -14.37 7.23
N LEU A 232 12.16 -13.23 7.77
CA LEU A 232 13.02 -12.24 8.39
C LEU A 232 13.05 -12.37 9.92
N ASN A 233 12.33 -13.34 10.48
CA ASN A 233 12.17 -13.54 11.92
C ASN A 233 11.76 -12.24 12.65
N LEU A 234 10.74 -11.55 12.10
CA LEU A 234 10.21 -10.33 12.69
C LEU A 234 9.37 -10.65 13.93
N GLU A 235 9.46 -9.78 14.93
CA GLU A 235 8.56 -9.80 16.07
C GLU A 235 7.10 -9.59 15.59
N LYS A 236 6.15 -10.28 16.22
CA LYS A 236 4.73 -10.25 15.81
C LYS A 236 4.12 -8.85 15.71
N LYS A 237 4.62 -7.90 16.50
CA LYS A 237 4.16 -6.50 16.50
C LYS A 237 4.68 -5.67 15.31
N LYS A 238 5.74 -6.09 14.60
CA LYS A 238 6.36 -5.27 13.54
C LYS A 238 5.38 -4.95 12.42
N LEU A 239 4.48 -5.87 12.11
CA LEU A 239 3.49 -5.72 11.05
C LEU A 239 2.10 -5.38 11.61
N GLU A 240 1.98 -4.93 12.86
CA GLU A 240 0.68 -4.68 13.50
C GLU A 240 -0.09 -3.54 12.82
N ALA A 241 0.54 -2.38 12.59
CA ALA A 241 -0.09 -1.27 11.87
C ALA A 241 -0.52 -1.68 10.45
N THR A 242 0.34 -2.44 9.79
CA THR A 242 0.10 -3.00 8.46
C THR A 242 -1.10 -3.97 8.44
N ARG A 243 -1.18 -4.90 9.41
CA ARG A 243 -2.32 -5.83 9.58
C ARG A 243 -3.60 -5.11 9.98
N HIS A 244 -3.51 -4.05 10.78
CA HIS A 244 -4.66 -3.23 11.16
C HIS A 244 -5.30 -2.57 9.95
N VAL A 245 -4.50 -1.94 9.08
CA VAL A 245 -5.03 -1.31 7.87
C VAL A 245 -5.67 -2.34 6.94
N LEU A 246 -5.03 -3.50 6.72
CA LEU A 246 -5.63 -4.57 5.94
C LEU A 246 -6.98 -5.02 6.53
N SER A 247 -7.04 -5.21 7.85
CA SER A 247 -8.26 -5.61 8.56
C SER A 247 -9.40 -4.60 8.40
N GLU A 248 -9.12 -3.30 8.53
CA GLU A 248 -10.16 -2.26 8.58
C GLU A 248 -10.54 -1.69 7.22
N TYR A 249 -9.70 -1.85 6.18
CA TYR A 249 -9.90 -1.21 4.89
C TYR A 249 -9.77 -2.15 3.68
N GLY A 250 -9.18 -3.34 3.86
CA GLY A 250 -8.79 -4.21 2.76
C GLY A 250 -7.59 -3.67 1.98
N ASN A 251 -7.36 -4.24 0.80
CA ASN A 251 -6.30 -3.80 -0.10
C ASN A 251 -6.76 -2.62 -0.96
N MET A 252 -6.40 -1.41 -0.54
CA MET A 252 -6.57 -0.15 -1.27
C MET A 252 -5.40 0.15 -2.22
N SER A 253 -4.73 -0.87 -2.77
CA SER A 253 -3.66 -0.73 -3.76
C SER A 253 -2.62 0.33 -3.31
N SER A 254 -2.31 1.32 -4.16
CA SER A 254 -1.26 2.31 -3.87
C SER A 254 -1.54 3.19 -2.64
N ALA A 255 -2.79 3.30 -2.17
CA ALA A 255 -3.12 4.08 -0.97
C ALA A 255 -2.76 3.35 0.34
N CYS A 256 -2.62 2.01 0.34
CA CYS A 256 -2.39 1.20 1.54
C CYS A 256 -1.23 1.71 2.40
N VAL A 257 -0.06 1.93 1.80
CA VAL A 257 1.14 2.33 2.53
C VAL A 257 0.99 3.69 3.21
N LEU A 258 0.19 4.58 2.64
CA LEU A 258 -0.10 5.90 3.19
C LEU A 258 -1.09 5.82 4.36
N PHE A 259 -2.07 4.93 4.29
CA PHE A 259 -2.94 4.61 5.43
C PHE A 259 -2.13 4.01 6.59
N ILE A 260 -1.16 3.13 6.29
CA ILE A 260 -0.30 2.52 7.32
C ILE A 260 0.58 3.57 7.98
N LEU A 261 1.19 4.48 7.22
CA LEU A 261 1.94 5.61 7.78
C LEU A 261 1.05 6.49 8.68
N ASN A 262 -0.19 6.77 8.25
CA ASN A 262 -1.14 7.55 9.05
C ASN A 262 -1.52 6.84 10.36
N GLU A 263 -1.82 5.55 10.30
CA GLU A 263 -2.14 4.72 11.46
C GLU A 263 -0.96 4.66 12.44
N MET A 264 0.25 4.42 11.93
CA MET A 264 1.47 4.32 12.72
C MET A 264 1.77 5.61 13.49
N ARG A 265 1.71 6.78 12.83
CA ARG A 265 1.93 8.06 13.53
C ARG A 265 0.86 8.33 14.58
N ASN A 266 -0.42 8.03 14.28
CA ASN A 266 -1.53 8.30 15.18
C ASN A 266 -1.45 7.42 16.43
N LYS A 267 -1.13 6.13 16.28
CA LYS A 267 -0.87 5.22 17.40
C LYS A 267 0.33 5.67 18.22
N SER A 268 1.43 6.06 17.56
CA SER A 268 2.64 6.51 18.24
C SER A 268 2.39 7.75 19.10
N LEU A 269 1.65 8.73 18.58
CA LEU A 269 1.22 9.92 19.32
C LEU A 269 0.28 9.57 20.48
N LYS A 270 -0.75 8.76 20.21
CA LYS A 270 -1.73 8.30 21.22
C LYS A 270 -1.06 7.59 22.39
N TRP A 271 -0.02 6.81 22.12
CA TRP A 271 0.72 6.05 23.12
C TRP A 271 2.00 6.72 23.59
N LYS A 272 2.21 7.99 23.23
CA LYS A 272 3.36 8.81 23.66
C LYS A 272 4.71 8.10 23.44
N LYS A 273 4.87 7.45 22.29
CA LYS A 273 6.13 6.84 21.87
C LYS A 273 7.17 7.93 21.61
N ALA A 274 8.47 7.60 21.73
CA ALA A 274 9.56 8.57 21.58
C ALA A 274 9.60 9.24 20.19
N THR A 275 9.23 8.49 19.14
CA THR A 275 9.16 8.95 17.76
C THR A 275 7.82 8.55 17.14
N ILE A 276 7.43 9.19 16.04
CA ILE A 276 6.21 8.82 15.32
C ILE A 276 6.32 7.47 14.59
N GLY A 277 7.53 6.91 14.48
CA GLY A 277 7.83 5.59 13.94
C GLY A 277 7.85 4.52 15.03
N GLU A 278 6.80 4.45 15.86
CA GLU A 278 6.66 3.48 16.96
C GLU A 278 7.73 3.58 18.07
N GLY A 279 8.44 4.71 18.17
CA GLY A 279 9.56 4.89 19.08
C GLY A 279 10.91 4.44 18.52
N LEU A 280 10.99 4.16 17.21
CA LEU A 280 12.20 3.77 16.49
C LEU A 280 12.61 4.87 15.51
N ASP A 281 13.91 5.03 15.27
CA ASP A 281 14.44 6.08 14.40
C ASP A 281 14.32 5.74 12.92
N TRP A 282 14.67 4.50 12.56
CA TRP A 282 14.71 4.03 11.18
C TRP A 282 13.54 3.12 10.86
N GLY A 283 13.10 3.17 9.61
CA GLY A 283 12.06 2.28 9.12
C GLY A 283 12.12 2.03 7.64
N VAL A 284 11.32 1.05 7.22
CA VAL A 284 11.24 0.62 5.83
C VAL A 284 9.80 0.60 5.36
N LEU A 285 9.58 1.15 4.16
CA LEU A 285 8.34 1.02 3.42
C LEU A 285 8.58 0.17 2.18
N PHE A 286 7.80 -0.91 2.05
CA PHE A 286 7.79 -1.77 0.88
C PHE A 286 6.53 -1.55 0.04
N GLY A 287 6.72 -1.40 -1.28
CA GLY A 287 5.68 -1.55 -2.29
C GLY A 287 5.84 -2.87 -3.02
N PHE A 288 4.77 -3.66 -3.16
CA PHE A 288 4.79 -4.88 -3.98
C PHE A 288 3.74 -4.74 -5.09
N GLY A 289 4.15 -4.87 -6.36
CA GLY A 289 3.26 -4.59 -7.48
C GLY A 289 3.52 -5.44 -8.72
N LEU A 290 2.97 -4.98 -9.85
CA LEU A 290 2.96 -5.70 -11.14
C LEU A 290 4.36 -6.09 -11.64
N GLY A 291 4.42 -7.12 -12.47
CA GLY A 291 5.65 -7.76 -12.93
C GLY A 291 6.01 -8.86 -11.94
N LEU A 292 7.04 -8.66 -11.14
CA LEU A 292 6.84 -8.50 -9.69
C LEU A 292 7.84 -7.43 -9.25
N THR A 293 7.33 -6.23 -9.01
CA THR A 293 8.14 -5.07 -8.66
C THR A 293 8.17 -4.93 -7.15
N ILE A 294 9.37 -4.70 -6.60
CA ILE A 294 9.57 -4.32 -5.20
C ILE A 294 10.08 -2.88 -5.18
N GLU A 295 9.33 -2.01 -4.52
CA GLU A 295 9.77 -0.67 -4.14
C GLU A 295 10.20 -0.70 -2.68
N THR A 296 11.34 -0.09 -2.38
CA THR A 296 11.90 0.00 -1.03
C THR A 296 12.19 1.46 -0.74
N VAL A 297 11.61 2.00 0.32
CA VAL A 297 11.86 3.36 0.78
C VAL A 297 12.39 3.29 2.21
N VAL A 298 13.57 3.87 2.43
CA VAL A 298 14.13 4.04 3.77
C VAL A 298 13.58 5.33 4.35
N LEU A 299 13.00 5.22 5.54
CA LEU A 299 12.38 6.31 6.26
C LEU A 299 13.15 6.58 7.55
N HIS A 300 13.25 7.86 7.90
CA HIS A 300 13.64 8.29 9.24
C HIS A 300 12.42 8.92 9.92
N SER A 301 12.16 8.54 11.17
CA SER A 301 11.08 9.09 11.97
C SER A 301 11.46 10.42 12.61
N ILE A 302 10.47 11.11 13.15
CA ILE A 302 10.66 12.37 13.88
C ILE A 302 10.26 12.16 15.35
N PRO A 303 11.01 12.73 16.31
CA PRO A 303 10.63 12.73 17.73
C PRO A 303 9.24 13.33 17.96
N THR A 304 8.44 12.72 18.84
CA THR A 304 7.10 13.22 19.19
C THR A 304 7.13 14.37 20.21
N PHE A 305 8.22 14.47 20.96
CA PHE A 305 8.46 15.50 21.96
C PHE A 305 9.80 16.16 21.68
N THR A 306 9.78 17.41 21.25
CA THR A 306 10.91 18.32 21.42
C THR A 306 10.80 18.86 22.85
N ASN A 307 11.65 18.38 23.76
CA ASN A 307 11.98 19.16 24.95
C ASN A 307 12.84 20.35 24.54
#